data_AF-A0A962UZ71-F1
#
_entry.id   AF-A0A962UZ71-F1
#
_cell.length_a   1.000
_cell.length_b   1.000
_cell.length_c   1.000
_cell.angle_alpha   90.00
_cell.angle_beta   90.00
_cell.angle_gamma   90.00
#
_symmetry.space_group_name_H-M   'P 1'
#
loop_
_entity.id
_entity.type
_entity.pdbx_description
1 polymer ?
#
loop_
_entity_poly.entity_id
_entity_poly.type
_entity_poly.pdbx_seq_one_letter_code
_entity_poly.pdbx_strand_id
1 'polypeptide(L)'
;MPANMWIKAFIAAFVLSLPAHAERTVTDSAGRTLVVPDTIQRVFAAGPPASIFLYILAPDRLLGWPRAPRADERAYLAPEYRDLPELGRLTGRGDTANVEVILTTRPDIIFDFGSIAPTYVSLADRVQAQTGIP
;
A
#
# COMPACT_ATOMS: atom_id res chain seq x y z
N MET A 1 2.39 23.15 -46.98
CA MET A 1 2.03 23.18 -45.54
C MET A 1 2.55 21.89 -44.91
N PRO A 2 3.40 21.92 -43.86
CA PRO A 2 4.12 20.71 -43.46
C PRO A 2 3.23 19.81 -42.60
N ALA A 3 3.13 18.53 -42.98
CA ALA A 3 2.40 17.47 -42.28
C ALA A 3 2.84 17.26 -40.82
N ASN A 4 3.98 17.82 -40.42
CA ASN A 4 4.58 17.64 -39.10
C ASN A 4 3.96 18.52 -38.01
N MET A 5 3.09 19.48 -38.38
CA MET A 5 2.45 20.40 -37.43
C MET A 5 1.31 19.72 -36.66
N TRP A 6 0.62 18.78 -37.29
CA TRP A 6 -0.49 18.03 -36.69
C TRP A 6 -0.01 16.95 -35.72
N ILE A 7 1.12 16.29 -36.03
CA ILE A 7 1.73 15.27 -35.16
C ILE A 7 2.27 15.90 -33.86
N LYS A 8 2.90 17.08 -33.95
CA LYS A 8 3.39 17.80 -32.77
C LYS A 8 2.25 18.32 -31.87
N ALA A 9 1.14 18.76 -32.48
CA ALA A 9 -0.04 19.20 -31.72
C ALA A 9 -0.72 18.05 -30.96
N PHE A 10 -0.75 16.84 -31.54
CA PHE A 10 -1.33 15.65 -30.89
C PHE A 10 -0.48 15.15 -29.70
N ILE A 11 0.85 15.17 -29.83
CA ILE A 11 1.77 14.79 -28.73
C ILE A 11 1.71 15.82 -27.59
N ALA A 12 1.61 17.12 -27.91
CA ALA A 12 1.49 18.16 -26.89
C ALA A 12 0.16 18.07 -26.10
N ALA A 13 -0.95 17.72 -26.75
CA ALA A 13 -2.23 17.57 -26.09
C ALA A 13 -2.31 16.33 -25.17
N PHE A 14 -1.59 15.25 -25.48
CA PHE A 14 -1.58 14.02 -24.67
C PHE A 14 -0.74 14.17 -23.39
N VAL A 15 0.30 15.01 -23.41
CA VAL A 15 1.15 15.28 -22.23
C VAL A 15 0.47 16.19 -21.20
N LEU A 16 -0.50 17.01 -21.62
CA LEU A 16 -1.22 17.96 -20.76
C LEU A 16 -2.43 17.36 -20.01
N SER A 17 -2.77 16.11 -20.26
CA SER A 17 -3.91 15.42 -19.65
C SER A 17 -3.50 14.26 -18.73
N LEU A 18 -2.28 14.28 -18.19
CA LEU A 18 -1.96 13.40 -17.07
C LEU A 18 -2.75 13.91 -15.86
N PRO A 19 -3.62 13.10 -15.23
CA PRO A 19 -4.23 13.51 -13.99
C PRO A 19 -3.10 13.80 -13.01
N ALA A 20 -3.01 15.04 -12.53
CA ALA A 20 -2.19 15.33 -11.37
C ALA A 20 -2.76 14.46 -10.25
N HIS A 21 -2.04 13.39 -9.89
CA HIS A 21 -2.37 12.63 -8.70
C HIS A 21 -2.17 13.60 -7.54
N ALA A 22 -3.28 14.09 -7.00
CA ALA A 22 -3.25 15.00 -5.88
C ALA A 22 -2.66 14.23 -4.69
N GLU A 23 -1.69 14.84 -4.02
CA GLU A 23 -0.90 14.26 -2.94
C GLU A 23 -1.03 15.14 -1.70
N ARG A 24 -0.97 14.52 -0.53
CA ARG A 24 -0.90 15.22 0.75
C ARG A 24 0.28 14.77 1.58
N THR A 25 0.77 15.70 2.40
CA THR A 25 1.79 15.41 3.40
C THR A 25 1.13 14.96 4.70
N VAL A 26 1.63 13.87 5.28
CA VAL A 26 1.19 13.31 6.56
C VAL A 26 2.42 13.06 7.43
N THR A 27 2.29 13.28 8.74
CA THR A 27 3.27 12.83 9.73
C THR A 27 2.74 11.57 10.42
N ASP A 28 3.50 10.47 10.34
CA ASP A 28 3.11 9.21 10.99
C ASP A 28 3.39 9.24 12.51
N SER A 29 2.99 8.20 13.23
CA SER A 29 3.18 8.11 14.69
C SER A 29 4.64 7.94 15.11
N ALA A 30 5.57 7.67 14.18
CA ALA A 30 7.00 7.64 14.42
C ALA A 30 7.68 8.98 14.10
N GLY A 31 6.93 9.98 13.66
CA GLY A 31 7.43 11.31 13.30
C GLY A 31 8.00 11.41 11.87
N ARG A 32 7.82 10.38 11.03
CA ARG A 32 8.22 10.42 9.62
C ARG A 32 7.26 11.31 8.83
N THR A 33 7.80 12.15 7.96
CA THR A 33 7.00 12.99 7.04
C THR A 33 6.89 12.28 5.70
N LEU A 34 5.67 11.92 5.33
CA LEU A 34 5.36 11.10 4.16
C LEU A 34 4.49 11.90 3.19
N VAL A 35 4.72 11.72 1.90
CA VAL A 35 3.83 12.19 0.84
C VAL A 35 3.01 10.99 0.40
N VAL A 36 1.69 11.09 0.49
CA VAL A 36 0.76 10.00 0.15
C VAL A 36 -0.27 10.49 -0.88
N PRO A 37 -0.84 9.61 -1.70
CA PRO A 37 -1.94 9.97 -2.57
C PRO A 37 -3.14 10.49 -1.77
N ASP A 38 -3.85 11.49 -2.31
CA ASP A 38 -5.06 12.02 -1.68
C ASP A 38 -6.15 10.96 -1.54
N THR A 39 -6.22 10.05 -2.51
CA THR A 39 -7.15 8.92 -2.49
C THR A 39 -6.37 7.61 -2.40
N ILE A 40 -6.51 6.91 -1.26
CA ILE A 40 -5.85 5.64 -0.97
C ILE A 40 -6.86 4.51 -1.20
N GLN A 41 -6.72 3.73 -2.26
CA GLN A 41 -7.59 2.61 -2.64
C GLN A 41 -7.00 1.24 -2.28
N ARG A 42 -5.67 1.13 -2.26
CA ARG A 42 -4.94 -0.14 -2.18
C ARG A 42 -3.94 -0.08 -1.03
N VAL A 43 -4.19 -0.85 0.03
CA VAL A 43 -3.36 -0.83 1.23
C VAL A 43 -2.79 -2.21 1.51
N PHE A 44 -1.47 -2.27 1.59
CA PHE A 44 -0.76 -3.45 2.07
C PHE A 44 -0.62 -3.35 3.59
N ALA A 45 -1.12 -4.34 4.34
CA ALA A 45 -0.96 -4.38 5.78
C ALA A 45 0.38 -5.02 6.16
N ALA A 46 1.23 -4.30 6.90
CA ALA A 46 2.58 -4.74 7.23
C ALA A 46 2.62 -6.00 8.11
N GLY A 47 1.60 -6.23 8.93
CA GLY A 47 1.52 -7.40 9.80
C GLY A 47 0.14 -7.63 10.41
N PRO A 48 0.02 -8.63 11.31
CA PRO A 48 -1.28 -9.05 11.84
C PRO A 48 -2.11 -7.94 12.50
N PRO A 49 -1.57 -7.09 13.39
CA PRO A 49 -2.38 -6.03 14.01
C PRO A 49 -2.88 -5.01 12.98
N ALA A 50 -2.02 -4.61 12.03
CA ALA A 50 -2.37 -3.69 10.96
C ALA A 50 -3.49 -4.24 10.07
N SER A 51 -3.44 -5.53 9.73
CA SER A 51 -4.46 -6.17 8.87
C SER A 51 -5.84 -6.20 9.51
N ILE A 52 -5.92 -6.50 10.82
CA ILE A 52 -7.18 -6.50 11.55
C ILE A 52 -7.71 -5.08 11.71
N PHE A 53 -6.85 -4.12 12.04
CA PHE A 53 -7.27 -2.72 12.18
C PHE A 53 -7.80 -2.15 10.86
N LEU A 54 -7.11 -2.43 9.76
CA LEU A 54 -7.54 -2.02 8.43
C LEU A 54 -8.84 -2.72 8.00
N TYR A 55 -9.00 -4.01 8.30
CA TYR A 55 -10.25 -4.74 8.08
C TYR A 55 -11.44 -4.11 8.82
N ILE A 56 -11.24 -3.59 10.03
CA ILE A 56 -12.32 -2.96 10.80
C ILE A 56 -12.70 -1.58 10.21
N LEU A 57 -11.72 -0.80 9.75
CA LEU A 57 -11.95 0.58 9.33
C LEU A 57 -12.29 0.74 7.84
N ALA A 58 -11.61 -0.02 6.98
CA ALA A 58 -11.66 0.13 5.53
C ALA A 58 -11.33 -1.20 4.83
N PRO A 59 -12.15 -2.24 5.02
CA PRO A 59 -11.85 -3.58 4.52
C PRO A 59 -11.76 -3.63 2.98
N ASP A 60 -12.52 -2.79 2.26
CA ASP A 60 -12.43 -2.65 0.79
C ASP A 60 -11.05 -2.20 0.28
N ARG A 61 -10.20 -1.70 1.17
CA ARG A 61 -8.85 -1.20 0.85
C ARG A 61 -7.77 -2.24 1.15
N LEU A 62 -8.10 -3.31 1.86
CA LEU A 62 -7.16 -4.36 2.24
C LEU A 62 -6.84 -5.23 1.01
N LEU A 63 -5.57 -5.23 0.58
CA LEU A 63 -5.15 -6.03 -0.57
C LEU A 63 -5.09 -7.53 -0.29
N GLY A 64 -4.84 -7.91 0.96
CA GLY A 64 -4.65 -9.29 1.34
C GLY A 64 -4.22 -9.45 2.80
N TRP A 65 -4.24 -10.70 3.26
CA TRP A 65 -3.90 -11.04 4.63
C TRP A 65 -2.40 -11.32 4.79
N PRO A 66 -1.81 -10.98 5.94
CA PRO A 66 -0.43 -11.36 6.26
C PRO A 66 -0.25 -12.89 6.39
N ARG A 67 -1.35 -13.58 6.68
CA ARG A 67 -1.51 -15.03 6.67
C ARG A 67 -2.99 -15.33 6.44
N ALA A 68 -3.32 -16.30 5.60
CA ALA A 68 -4.70 -16.71 5.33
C ALA A 68 -5.45 -17.02 6.64
N PRO A 69 -6.66 -16.46 6.88
CA PRO A 69 -7.41 -16.71 8.10
C PRO A 69 -7.63 -18.21 8.38
N ARG A 70 -7.42 -18.64 9.63
CA ARG A 70 -7.63 -20.02 10.07
C ARG A 70 -9.10 -20.38 10.09
N ALA A 71 -9.41 -21.67 10.08
CA ALA A 71 -10.79 -22.16 10.09
C ALA A 71 -11.64 -21.60 11.26
N ASP A 72 -11.04 -21.45 12.43
CA ASP A 72 -11.66 -20.89 13.64
C ASP A 72 -11.78 -19.35 13.61
N GLU A 73 -10.95 -18.66 12.82
CA GLU A 73 -10.99 -17.20 12.64
C GLU A 73 -12.04 -16.78 11.60
N ARG A 74 -12.30 -17.62 10.59
CA ARG A 74 -13.15 -17.30 9.42
C ARG A 74 -14.61 -17.00 9.75
N ALA A 75 -15.12 -17.43 10.91
CA ALA A 75 -16.48 -17.11 11.35
C ALA A 75 -16.65 -15.63 11.74
N TYR A 76 -15.56 -14.92 12.02
CA TYR A 76 -15.56 -13.50 12.42
C TYR A 76 -15.26 -12.55 11.26
N LEU A 77 -14.99 -13.09 10.07
CA LEU A 77 -14.66 -12.33 8.89
C LEU A 77 -15.80 -12.41 7.87
N ALA A 78 -16.19 -11.27 7.32
CA ALA A 78 -17.22 -11.25 6.30
C ALA A 78 -16.77 -12.05 5.06
N PRO A 79 -17.70 -12.74 4.37
CA PRO A 79 -17.35 -13.70 3.32
C PRO A 79 -16.50 -13.12 2.19
N GLU A 80 -16.65 -11.83 1.89
CA GLU A 80 -15.98 -11.19 0.76
C GLU A 80 -14.55 -10.75 1.07
N TYR A 81 -14.20 -10.55 2.36
CA TYR A 81 -12.83 -10.24 2.77
C TYR A 81 -12.03 -11.45 3.29
N ARG A 82 -12.69 -12.50 3.79
CA ARG A 82 -11.99 -13.66 4.37
C ARG A 82 -11.19 -14.49 3.35
N ASP A 83 -11.52 -14.34 2.07
CA ASP A 83 -10.93 -15.09 0.95
C ASP A 83 -9.93 -14.25 0.13
N LEU A 84 -9.57 -13.06 0.64
CA LEU A 84 -8.47 -12.26 0.10
C LEU A 84 -7.14 -13.05 0.13
N PRO A 85 -6.22 -12.78 -0.80
CA PRO A 85 -4.98 -13.55 -0.92
C PRO A 85 -4.08 -13.40 0.31
N GLU A 86 -3.27 -14.41 0.59
CA GLU A 86 -2.16 -14.31 1.52
C GLU A 86 -0.98 -13.61 0.85
N LEU A 87 -0.53 -12.49 1.41
CA LEU A 87 0.56 -11.67 0.86
C LEU A 87 1.84 -11.71 1.72
N GLY A 88 1.79 -12.42 2.85
CA GLY A 88 2.87 -12.44 3.82
C GLY A 88 2.94 -11.16 4.65
N ARG A 89 3.91 -11.10 5.55
CA ARG A 89 4.11 -9.97 6.47
C ARG A 89 5.54 -9.45 6.48
N LEU A 90 5.66 -8.16 6.74
CA LEU A 90 6.89 -7.44 6.97
C LEU A 90 7.30 -7.42 8.44
N THR A 91 6.33 -7.51 9.37
CA THR A 91 6.58 -7.38 10.80
C THR A 91 6.26 -8.64 11.60
N GLY A 92 6.97 -8.79 12.73
CA GLY A 92 6.77 -9.83 13.72
C GLY A 92 7.78 -10.97 13.59
N ARG A 93 7.45 -12.14 14.13
CA ARG A 93 8.35 -13.30 14.11
C ARG A 93 8.17 -14.12 12.85
N GLY A 94 9.20 -14.24 12.01
CA GLY A 94 9.15 -15.01 10.78
C GLY A 94 8.53 -14.21 9.65
N ASP A 95 9.14 -13.07 9.34
CA ASP A 95 8.79 -12.20 8.22
C ASP A 95 8.83 -13.00 6.92
N THR A 96 7.76 -12.90 6.14
CA THR A 96 7.52 -13.76 4.98
C THR A 96 7.24 -12.99 3.69
N ALA A 97 6.89 -11.70 3.78
CA ALA A 97 6.72 -10.88 2.59
C ALA A 97 8.09 -10.50 2.02
N ASN A 98 8.28 -10.78 0.73
CA ASN A 98 9.39 -10.23 -0.05
C ASN A 98 8.91 -8.94 -0.73
N VAL A 99 9.85 -8.00 -0.94
CA VAL A 99 9.65 -6.74 -1.67
C VAL A 99 8.94 -6.95 -3.02
N GLU A 100 9.22 -8.05 -3.71
CA GLU A 100 8.59 -8.41 -4.98
C GLU A 100 7.06 -8.57 -4.89
N VAL A 101 6.56 -9.18 -3.81
CA VAL A 101 5.11 -9.33 -3.59
C VAL A 101 4.46 -7.97 -3.40
N ILE A 102 5.11 -7.09 -2.63
CA ILE A 102 4.64 -5.72 -2.40
C ILE A 102 4.57 -4.97 -3.73
N LEU A 103 5.64 -4.98 -4.52
CA LEU A 103 5.67 -4.30 -5.82
C LEU A 103 4.62 -4.83 -6.80
N THR A 104 4.44 -6.16 -6.85
CA THR A 104 3.47 -6.80 -7.74
C THR A 104 2.02 -6.44 -7.37
N THR A 105 1.75 -6.26 -6.08
CA THR A 105 0.42 -5.89 -5.60
C THR A 105 0.12 -4.40 -5.77
N ARG A 106 1.08 -3.56 -6.15
CA ARG A 106 0.91 -2.11 -6.42
C ARG A 106 0.06 -1.40 -5.34
N PRO A 107 0.44 -1.45 -4.05
CA PRO A 107 -0.24 -0.67 -3.03
C PRO A 107 0.02 0.83 -3.21
N ASP A 108 -0.94 1.63 -2.77
CA ASP A 108 -0.79 3.09 -2.67
C ASP A 108 0.03 3.45 -1.42
N ILE A 109 -0.15 2.70 -0.33
CA ILE A 109 0.60 2.84 0.93
C ILE A 109 0.86 1.46 1.57
N ILE A 110 1.85 1.39 2.44
CA ILE A 110 2.06 0.29 3.38
C ILE A 110 1.62 0.75 4.78
N PHE A 111 0.62 0.08 5.35
CA PHE A 111 0.08 0.43 6.66
C PHE A 111 0.62 -0.49 7.73
N ASP A 112 1.25 0.08 8.76
CA ASP A 112 1.64 -0.63 9.98
C ASP A 112 0.89 -0.09 11.20
N PHE A 113 0.69 -0.96 12.18
CA PHE A 113 0.00 -0.63 13.42
C PHE A 113 0.60 -1.45 14.55
N GLY A 114 1.22 -0.78 15.53
CA GLY A 114 1.89 -1.45 16.63
C GLY A 114 2.98 -0.61 17.27
N SER A 115 4.12 -1.24 17.55
CA SER A 115 5.24 -0.61 18.25
C SER A 115 6.02 0.35 17.35
N ILE A 116 6.31 1.54 17.85
CA ILE A 116 7.19 2.53 17.20
C ILE A 116 8.65 2.41 17.66
N ALA A 117 9.06 1.24 18.17
CA ALA A 117 10.45 1.02 18.55
C ALA A 117 11.39 1.22 17.34
N PRO A 118 12.65 1.65 17.55
CA PRO A 118 13.57 2.00 16.45
C PRO A 118 13.74 0.92 15.38
N THR A 119 13.62 -0.36 15.75
CA THR A 119 13.69 -1.48 14.81
C THR A 119 12.56 -1.48 13.77
N TYR A 120 11.34 -1.08 14.15
CA TYR A 120 10.19 -1.04 13.25
C TYR A 120 10.22 0.21 12.38
N VAL A 121 10.65 1.35 12.94
CA VAL A 121 10.89 2.58 12.17
C VAL A 121 11.95 2.33 11.10
N SER A 122 13.08 1.72 11.48
CA SER A 122 14.16 1.37 10.54
C SER A 122 13.71 0.37 9.47
N LEU A 123 12.79 -0.53 9.79
CA LEU A 123 12.21 -1.45 8.82
C LEU A 123 11.33 -0.68 7.82
N ALA A 124 10.44 0.19 8.30
CA ALA A 124 9.59 1.02 7.45
C ALA A 124 10.42 1.88 6.48
N ASP A 125 11.49 2.52 6.97
CA ASP A 125 12.39 3.32 6.14
C ASP A 125 13.08 2.47 5.06
N ARG A 126 13.56 1.27 5.41
CA ARG A 126 14.18 0.36 4.41
C ARG A 126 13.18 -0.09 3.36
N VAL A 127 11.98 -0.48 3.76
CA VAL A 127 10.94 -0.95 2.82
C VAL A 127 10.50 0.19 1.91
N GLN A 128 10.28 1.38 2.44
CA GLN A 128 9.96 2.57 1.64
C GLN A 128 11.08 2.87 0.65
N ALA A 129 12.35 2.85 1.08
CA ALA A 129 13.48 3.09 0.19
C ALA A 129 13.60 2.05 -0.94
N GLN A 130 13.24 0.79 -0.68
CA GLN A 130 13.30 -0.30 -1.66
C GLN A 130 12.11 -0.30 -2.64
N THR A 131 10.93 0.13 -2.18
CA THR A 131 9.68 0.02 -2.94
C THR A 131 9.23 1.34 -3.56
N GLY A 132 9.65 2.47 -2.99
CA GLY A 132 9.10 3.79 -3.28
C GLY A 132 7.70 4.02 -2.71
N ILE A 133 7.16 3.08 -1.93
CA ILE A 133 5.79 3.13 -1.42
C ILE A 133 5.81 3.70 0.01
N PRO A 134 5.00 4.74 0.29
CA PRO A 134 4.97 5.40 1.60
C PRO A 134 4.44 4.51 2.72
#